data_AF-A0AB39MM79-F1
#
_entry.id   AF-A0AB39MM79-F1
#
_cell.length_a   1.000
_cell.length_b   1.000
_cell.length_c   1.000
_cell.angle_alpha   90.00
_cell.angle_beta   90.00
_cell.angle_gamma   90.00
#
_symmetry.space_group_name_H-M   'P 1'
#
loop_
_entity.id
_entity.type
_entity.pdbx_description
1 polymer ?
#
loop_
_entity_poly.entity_id
_entity_poly.type
_entity_poly.pdbx_seq_one_letter_code
_entity_poly.pdbx_strand_id
1 'polypeptide(L)'
;MTEQPLNALQFARDLERLRADLEHAANEYQPIEHQSPAAAGFLTVINELTAGIDYTTAVARAMASYSAIREKQREHNAAVRTQEERDQAALDGEEAVTRKVACPYCGAEAGLSCVGTGRSGGLKKKSHADRFRLARSLNDRTTPDSATGDVP
;
A
#
# COMPACT_ATOMS: atom_id res chain seq x y z
N MET A 1 -14.78 45.25 23.30
CA MET A 1 -14.36 43.83 23.19
C MET A 1 -13.92 43.40 24.57
N THR A 2 -14.72 42.58 25.25
CA THR A 2 -14.37 42.05 26.57
C THR A 2 -13.45 40.85 26.38
N GLU A 3 -12.16 41.03 26.67
CA GLU A 3 -11.24 39.92 26.85
C GLU A 3 -11.75 39.09 28.04
N GLN A 4 -12.32 37.93 27.77
CA GLN A 4 -12.59 36.97 28.84
C GLN A 4 -11.24 36.59 29.47
N PRO A 5 -11.11 36.62 30.81
CA PRO A 5 -9.86 36.24 31.46
C PRO A 5 -9.53 34.79 31.09
N LEU A 6 -8.31 34.59 30.58
CA LEU A 6 -7.77 33.27 30.27
C LEU A 6 -7.82 32.40 31.53
N ASN A 7 -8.69 31.39 31.52
CA ASN A 7 -8.75 30.40 32.58
C ASN A 7 -7.58 29.42 32.42
N ALA A 8 -6.49 29.69 33.14
CA ALA A 8 -5.24 28.92 33.05
C ALA A 8 -5.42 27.42 33.31
N LEU A 9 -6.33 27.03 34.22
CA LEU A 9 -6.62 25.62 34.52
C LEU A 9 -7.33 24.94 33.35
N GLN A 10 -8.29 25.62 32.73
CA GLN A 10 -8.99 25.12 31.55
C GLN A 10 -8.02 24.97 30.37
N PHE A 11 -7.16 25.97 30.12
CA PHE A 11 -6.16 25.91 29.07
C PHE A 11 -5.18 24.74 29.26
N ALA A 12 -4.67 24.53 30.48
CA ALA A 12 -3.77 23.41 30.77
C ALA A 12 -4.43 22.05 30.50
N ARG A 13 -5.70 21.89 30.90
CA ARG A 13 -6.47 20.67 30.64
C ARG A 13 -6.73 20.45 29.14
N ASP A 14 -7.10 21.50 28.42
CA ASP A 14 -7.38 21.42 26.98
C ASP A 14 -6.10 21.14 26.19
N LEU A 15 -4.97 21.73 26.60
CA LEU A 15 -3.67 21.44 26.02
C LEU A 15 -3.24 19.99 26.24
N GLU A 16 -3.43 19.45 27.44
CA GLU A 16 -3.10 18.05 27.74
C GLU A 16 -3.94 17.08 26.89
N ARG A 17 -5.23 17.36 26.75
CA ARG A 17 -6.12 16.58 25.88
C ARG A 17 -5.67 16.64 24.42
N LEU A 18 -5.32 17.83 23.93
CA LEU A 18 -4.81 18.01 22.58
C LEU A 18 -3.50 17.23 22.38
N ARG A 19 -2.59 17.23 23.35
CA ARG A 19 -1.34 16.45 23.28
C ARG A 19 -1.62 14.96 23.15
N ALA A 20 -2.53 14.40 23.95
CA ALA A 20 -2.91 13.00 23.86
C ALA A 20 -3.48 12.63 22.49
N ASP A 21 -4.35 13.47 21.92
CA ASP A 21 -4.91 13.24 20.58
C ASP A 21 -3.82 13.32 19.49
N LEU A 22 -2.89 14.27 19.60
CA LEU A 22 -1.78 14.42 18.68
C LEU A 22 -0.76 13.28 18.80
N GLU A 23 -0.47 12.81 20.01
CA GLU A 23 0.38 11.66 20.27
C GLU A 23 -0.20 10.40 19.64
N HIS A 24 -1.51 10.18 19.81
CA HIS A 24 -2.18 9.05 19.18
C HIS A 24 -2.07 9.09 17.65
N ALA A 25 -2.29 10.27 17.05
CA ALA A 25 -2.23 10.45 15.60
C ALA A 25 -0.80 10.47 15.03
N ALA A 26 0.20 10.82 15.83
CA ALA A 26 1.62 10.85 15.44
C ALA A 26 2.34 9.52 15.73
N ASN A 27 1.67 8.57 16.38
CA ASN A 27 2.28 7.41 17.00
C ASN A 27 3.08 6.54 16.02
N GLU A 28 4.38 6.36 16.29
CA GLU A 28 5.29 5.56 15.47
C GLU A 28 4.95 4.06 15.44
N TYR A 29 4.20 3.58 16.44
CA TYR A 29 3.74 2.18 16.49
C TYR A 29 2.58 1.89 15.53
N GLN A 30 1.95 2.91 14.95
CA GLN A 30 0.96 2.73 13.89
C GLN A 30 1.65 2.49 12.54
N PRO A 31 1.01 1.73 11.63
CA PRO A 31 1.43 1.68 10.23
C PRO A 31 1.62 3.10 9.66
N ILE A 32 2.63 3.29 8.81
CA ILE A 32 3.01 4.61 8.27
C ILE A 32 1.87 5.30 7.50
N GLU A 33 0.93 4.51 6.98
CA GLU A 33 -0.31 4.92 6.30
C GLU A 33 -1.29 5.66 7.22
N HIS A 34 -1.23 5.38 8.53
CA HIS A 34 -2.13 5.95 9.54
C HIS A 34 -1.48 7.08 10.35
N GLN A 35 -0.16 7.22 10.28
CA GLN A 35 0.56 8.32 10.94
C GLN A 35 0.24 9.66 10.28
N SER A 36 -0.05 10.68 11.10
CA SER A 36 -0.31 12.05 10.63
C SER A 36 0.95 12.92 10.73
N PRO A 37 1.53 13.37 9.60
CA PRO A 37 2.66 14.29 9.60
C PRO A 37 2.36 15.61 10.33
N ALA A 38 1.13 16.12 10.16
CA ALA A 38 0.69 17.35 10.81
C ALA A 38 0.59 17.18 12.33
N ALA A 39 0.09 16.03 12.79
CA ALA A 39 0.01 15.75 14.22
C ALA A 39 1.41 15.71 14.86
N ALA A 40 2.37 15.06 14.20
CA ALA A 40 3.75 15.02 14.66
C ALA A 40 4.39 16.42 14.70
N GLY A 41 4.16 17.25 13.67
CA GLY A 41 4.63 18.63 13.67
C GLY A 41 4.05 19.46 14.81
N PHE A 42 2.72 19.45 15.01
CA PHE A 42 2.09 20.20 16.10
C PHE A 42 2.51 19.71 17.48
N LEU A 43 2.62 18.40 17.67
CA LEU A 43 3.12 17.81 18.91
C LEU A 43 4.55 18.27 19.20
N THR A 44 5.43 18.30 18.19
CA THR A 44 6.79 18.82 18.34
C THR A 44 6.77 20.30 18.76
N VAL A 45 5.99 21.17 18.10
CA VAL A 45 5.90 22.59 18.51
C VAL A 45 5.45 22.71 19.96
N ILE A 46 4.39 22.00 20.36
CA ILE A 46 3.86 22.05 21.72
C ILE A 46 4.91 21.61 22.73
N ASN A 47 5.59 20.49 22.47
CA ASN A 47 6.61 19.95 23.38
C ASN A 47 7.80 20.90 23.53
N GLU A 48 8.30 21.45 22.41
CA GLU A 48 9.46 22.36 22.39
C GLU A 48 9.13 23.69 23.10
N LEU A 49 7.99 24.30 22.79
CA LEU A 49 7.56 25.54 23.45
C LEU A 49 7.32 25.33 24.95
N THR A 50 6.75 24.18 25.34
CA THR A 50 6.54 23.83 26.76
C THR A 50 7.87 23.61 27.48
N ALA A 51 8.91 23.15 26.77
CA ALA A 51 10.28 23.01 27.28
C ALA A 51 11.06 24.34 27.34
N GLY A 52 10.47 25.45 26.92
CA GLY A 52 11.11 26.78 26.94
C GLY A 52 12.07 27.03 25.77
N ILE A 53 11.96 26.24 24.70
CA ILE A 53 12.74 26.44 23.46
C ILE A 53 12.15 27.64 22.71
N ASP A 54 13.01 28.42 22.06
CA ASP A 54 12.56 29.58 21.29
C ASP A 54 11.66 29.18 20.12
N TYR A 55 10.74 30.07 19.75
CA TYR A 55 9.72 29.79 18.74
C TYR A 55 10.31 29.45 17.37
N THR A 56 11.45 30.02 16.99
CA THR A 56 12.07 29.73 15.69
C THR A 56 12.63 28.32 15.64
N THR A 57 13.34 27.90 16.69
CA THR A 57 13.88 26.54 16.82
C THR A 57 12.76 25.50 16.94
N ALA A 58 11.71 25.79 17.71
CA ALA A 58 10.55 24.91 17.85
C ALA A 58 9.86 24.65 16.50
N VAL A 59 9.62 25.71 15.71
CA VAL A 59 9.01 25.58 14.37
C VAL A 59 9.93 24.83 13.41
N ALA A 60 11.24 25.08 13.43
CA ALA A 60 12.19 24.38 12.59
C ALA A 60 12.20 22.86 12.87
N ARG A 61 12.19 22.45 14.14
CA ARG A 61 12.12 21.04 14.55
C ARG A 61 10.79 20.40 14.18
N ALA A 62 9.69 21.12 14.34
CA ALA A 62 8.38 20.65 13.92
C ALA A 62 8.27 20.42 12.42
N MET A 63 8.84 21.31 11.62
CA MET A 63 8.94 21.13 10.18
C MET A 63 9.77 19.90 9.82
N ALA A 64 10.89 19.66 10.51
CA ALA A 64 11.71 18.47 10.31
C ALA A 64 10.91 17.17 10.60
N SER A 65 10.19 17.12 11.73
CA SER A 65 9.30 16.01 12.10
C SER A 65 8.23 15.75 11.03
N TYR A 66 7.55 16.82 10.59
CA TYR A 66 6.56 16.76 9.52
C TYR A 66 7.15 16.19 8.22
N SER A 67 8.32 16.69 7.80
CA SER A 67 8.97 16.24 6.56
C SER A 67 9.40 14.78 6.63
N ALA A 68 9.87 14.30 7.78
CA ALA A 68 10.32 12.93 7.97
C ALA A 68 9.17 11.91 7.78
N ILE A 69 7.99 12.18 8.35
CA ILE A 69 6.83 11.28 8.17
C ILE A 69 6.33 11.34 6.73
N ARG A 70 6.26 12.54 6.13
CA ARG A 70 5.90 12.71 4.70
C ARG A 70 6.81 11.92 3.77
N GLU A 71 8.11 11.90 4.05
CA GLU A 71 9.09 11.16 3.26
C GLU A 71 8.88 9.65 3.37
N LYS A 72 8.77 9.12 4.59
CA LYS A 72 8.43 7.71 4.83
C LYS A 72 7.12 7.29 4.13
N GLN A 73 6.10 8.15 4.14
CA GLN A 73 4.85 7.88 3.42
C GLN A 73 5.03 7.84 1.90
N ARG A 74 5.86 8.70 1.33
CA ARG A 74 6.16 8.67 -0.11
C ARG A 74 6.91 7.40 -0.48
N GLU A 75 7.91 7.01 0.31
CA GLU A 75 8.67 5.78 0.11
C GLU A 75 7.78 4.54 0.18
N HIS A 76 6.91 4.48 1.20
CA HIS A 76 5.93 3.41 1.35
C HIS A 76 5.00 3.31 0.15
N ASN A 77 4.41 4.44 -0.28
CA ASN A 77 3.52 4.46 -1.45
C ASN A 77 4.24 4.07 -2.75
N ALA A 78 5.51 4.45 -2.90
CA ALA A 78 6.32 4.04 -4.05
C ALA A 78 6.61 2.53 -4.02
N ALA A 79 6.89 1.97 -2.84
CA ALA A 79 7.11 0.54 -2.66
C ALA A 79 5.83 -0.27 -2.94
N VAL A 80 4.69 0.18 -2.42
CA VAL A 80 3.38 -0.45 -2.68
C VAL A 80 3.08 -0.43 -4.18
N ARG A 81 3.23 0.72 -4.85
CA ARG A 81 3.00 0.81 -6.30
C ARG A 81 3.92 -0.12 -7.09
N THR A 82 5.20 -0.18 -6.73
CA THR A 82 6.16 -1.07 -7.38
C THR A 82 5.75 -2.54 -7.20
N GLN A 83 5.23 -2.91 -6.03
CA GLN A 83 4.73 -4.24 -5.77
C GLN A 83 3.46 -4.53 -6.59
N GLU A 84 2.51 -3.60 -6.64
CA GLU A 84 1.29 -3.71 -7.46
C GLU A 84 1.61 -3.86 -8.95
N GLU A 85 2.57 -3.10 -9.47
CA GLU A 85 3.03 -3.22 -10.86
C GLU A 85 3.65 -4.60 -11.15
N ARG A 86 4.45 -5.14 -10.23
CA ARG A 86 5.03 -6.49 -10.36
C ARG A 86 3.96 -7.57 -10.29
N ASP A 87 3.03 -7.44 -9.36
CA ASP A 87 1.92 -8.37 -9.19
C ASP A 87 1.02 -8.35 -10.44
N GLN A 88 0.73 -7.16 -10.99
CA GLN A 88 -0.03 -7.02 -12.22
C GLN A 88 0.70 -7.63 -13.43
N ALA A 89 2.00 -7.37 -13.59
CA ALA A 89 2.79 -7.95 -14.67
C ALA A 89 2.85 -9.49 -14.59
N ALA A 90 2.93 -10.04 -13.38
CA ALA A 90 2.86 -11.48 -13.16
C ALA A 90 1.48 -12.03 -13.56
N LEU A 91 0.40 -11.37 -13.14
CA LEU A 91 -0.97 -11.76 -13.50
C LEU A 91 -1.20 -11.68 -15.02
N ASP A 92 -0.72 -10.63 -15.69
CA ASP A 92 -0.84 -10.48 -17.15
C ASP A 92 -0.09 -11.59 -17.89
N GLY A 93 1.11 -11.96 -17.42
CA GLY A 93 1.87 -13.09 -17.95
C GLY A 93 1.15 -14.44 -17.77
N GLU A 94 0.56 -14.67 -16.59
CA GLU A 94 -0.25 -15.87 -16.32
C GLU A 94 -1.51 -15.92 -17.18
N GLU A 95 -2.20 -14.79 -17.36
CA GLU A 95 -3.36 -14.70 -18.22
C GLU A 95 -3.02 -14.97 -19.69
N ALA A 96 -1.90 -14.43 -20.19
CA ALA A 96 -1.46 -14.66 -21.56
C ALA A 96 -1.24 -16.16 -21.86
N VAL A 97 -0.71 -16.91 -20.90
CA VAL A 97 -0.60 -18.38 -21.02
C VAL A 97 -1.97 -19.03 -20.92
N THR A 98 -2.78 -18.67 -19.92
CA THR A 98 -4.07 -19.31 -19.63
C THR A 98 -5.09 -19.15 -20.76
N ARG A 99 -5.06 -18.01 -21.49
CA ARG A 99 -5.97 -17.74 -22.61
C ARG A 99 -5.74 -18.63 -23.82
N LYS A 100 -4.62 -19.36 -23.91
CA LYS A 100 -4.32 -20.25 -25.05
C LYS A 100 -5.24 -21.48 -25.16
N VAL A 101 -5.97 -21.81 -24.09
CA VAL A 101 -6.83 -23.00 -24.01
C VAL A 101 -8.23 -22.62 -23.58
N ALA A 102 -9.25 -23.39 -23.98
CA ALA A 102 -10.61 -23.19 -23.48
C ALA A 102 -10.71 -23.52 -21.97
N CYS A 103 -11.62 -22.84 -21.26
CA CYS A 103 -11.90 -23.09 -19.86
C CYS A 103 -12.92 -24.24 -19.73
N PRO A 104 -12.56 -25.38 -19.11
CA PRO A 104 -13.49 -26.50 -18.96
C PRO A 104 -14.63 -26.22 -17.96
N TYR A 105 -14.51 -25.17 -17.15
CA TYR A 105 -15.48 -24.87 -16.08
C TYR A 105 -16.56 -23.86 -16.48
N CYS A 106 -16.20 -22.78 -17.18
CA CYS A 106 -17.16 -21.76 -17.60
C CYS A 106 -17.40 -21.75 -19.12
N GLY A 107 -16.77 -22.66 -19.88
CA GLY A 107 -16.92 -22.75 -21.33
C GLY A 107 -16.28 -21.61 -22.11
N ALA A 108 -15.53 -20.71 -21.47
CA ALA A 108 -14.85 -19.63 -22.17
C ALA A 108 -13.84 -20.19 -23.18
N GLU A 109 -13.97 -19.80 -24.44
CA GLU A 109 -13.10 -20.27 -25.52
C GLU A 109 -11.65 -19.72 -25.39
N ALA A 110 -10.74 -20.25 -26.20
CA ALA A 110 -9.38 -19.71 -26.31
C ALA A 110 -9.43 -18.24 -26.76
N GLY A 111 -8.56 -17.40 -26.19
CA GLY A 111 -8.55 -15.96 -26.41
C GLY A 111 -9.60 -15.17 -25.62
N LEU A 112 -10.65 -15.83 -25.10
CA LEU A 112 -11.69 -15.17 -24.31
C LEU A 112 -11.38 -15.20 -22.81
N SER A 113 -11.76 -14.11 -22.14
CA SER A 113 -11.72 -14.03 -20.68
C SER A 113 -12.76 -14.96 -20.07
N CYS A 114 -12.42 -15.59 -18.94
CA CYS A 114 -13.40 -16.32 -18.15
C CYS A 114 -14.45 -15.34 -17.61
N VAL A 115 -15.72 -15.69 -17.72
CA VAL A 115 -16.77 -15.04 -16.95
C VAL A 115 -16.66 -15.55 -15.51
N GLY A 116 -16.05 -14.76 -14.63
CA GLY A 116 -16.10 -15.05 -13.20
C GLY A 116 -17.55 -14.98 -12.74
N THR A 117 -18.03 -15.95 -11.97
CA THR A 117 -19.25 -15.75 -11.17
C THR A 117 -18.93 -14.68 -10.10
N GLY A 118 -19.09 -13.40 -10.45
CA GLY A 118 -18.98 -12.25 -9.54
C GLY A 118 -18.01 -11.15 -9.96
N ARG A 119 -18.37 -9.90 -9.62
CA ARG A 119 -17.82 -8.61 -10.08
C ARG A 119 -16.43 -8.22 -9.53
N SER A 120 -15.61 -9.14 -9.02
CA SER A 120 -14.31 -8.77 -8.42
C SER A 120 -13.23 -9.87 -8.48
N GLY A 121 -12.22 -9.61 -9.33
CA GLY A 121 -10.79 -9.69 -8.96
C GLY A 121 -10.12 -11.06 -8.77
N GLY A 122 -9.42 -11.51 -9.81
CA GLY A 122 -8.24 -12.38 -9.71
C GLY A 122 -8.40 -13.84 -10.16
N LEU A 123 -7.32 -14.37 -10.76
CA LEU A 123 -7.04 -15.78 -11.08
C LEU A 123 -7.31 -16.80 -9.93
N LYS A 124 -7.70 -16.37 -8.73
CA LYS A 124 -7.52 -17.11 -7.48
C LYS A 124 -8.61 -18.11 -7.08
N LYS A 125 -9.79 -18.18 -7.70
CA LYS A 125 -10.85 -19.09 -7.20
C LYS A 125 -10.91 -20.41 -7.95
N LYS A 126 -9.91 -21.26 -7.70
CA LYS A 126 -9.79 -22.72 -7.98
C LYS A 126 -10.03 -23.26 -9.43
N SER A 127 -10.76 -22.59 -10.31
CA SER A 127 -11.02 -23.06 -11.70
C SER A 127 -10.00 -22.55 -12.73
N HIS A 128 -9.20 -21.53 -12.39
CA HIS A 128 -8.14 -21.04 -13.27
C HIS A 128 -6.83 -21.81 -13.10
N ALA A 129 -6.59 -22.42 -11.93
CA ALA A 129 -5.38 -23.21 -11.67
C ALA A 129 -5.27 -24.39 -12.65
N ASP A 130 -6.38 -25.06 -12.95
CA ASP A 130 -6.41 -26.21 -13.86
C ASP A 130 -6.33 -25.77 -15.34
N ARG A 131 -7.00 -24.66 -15.72
CA ARG A 131 -6.83 -24.04 -17.05
C ARG A 131 -5.38 -23.60 -17.27
N PHE A 132 -4.75 -22.99 -16.27
CA PHE A 132 -3.36 -22.55 -16.30
C PHE A 132 -2.38 -23.73 -16.35
N ARG A 133 -2.57 -24.77 -15.51
CA ARG A 133 -1.77 -26.01 -15.57
C ARG A 133 -1.85 -26.65 -16.95
N LEU A 134 -3.05 -26.76 -17.52
CA LEU A 134 -3.25 -27.31 -18.86
C LEU A 134 -2.54 -26.45 -19.91
N ALA A 135 -2.74 -25.13 -19.88
CA ALA A 135 -2.09 -24.21 -20.81
C ALA A 135 -0.55 -24.26 -20.72
N ARG A 136 0.02 -24.31 -19.51
CA ARG A 136 1.46 -24.51 -19.33
C ARG A 136 1.93 -25.87 -19.85
N SER A 137 1.24 -26.95 -19.52
CA SER A 137 1.61 -28.29 -20.00
C SER A 137 1.61 -28.40 -21.52
N LEU A 138 0.73 -27.67 -22.21
CA LEU A 138 0.71 -27.60 -23.67
C LEU A 138 1.80 -26.66 -24.20
N ASN A 139 2.02 -25.51 -23.55
CA ASN A 139 3.05 -24.55 -23.92
C ASN A 139 4.47 -25.12 -23.78
N ASP A 140 4.73 -25.90 -22.72
CA ASP A 140 6.02 -26.54 -22.45
C ASP A 140 6.26 -27.76 -23.36
N ARG A 141 5.19 -28.41 -23.84
CA ARG A 141 5.28 -29.46 -24.88
C ARG A 141 5.50 -28.89 -26.29
N THR A 142 5.20 -27.61 -26.51
CA THR A 142 5.44 -26.92 -27.80
C THR A 142 6.81 -26.26 -27.90
N THR A 143 7.60 -26.20 -26.82
CA THR A 143 9.05 -25.98 -26.94
C THR A 143 9.67 -27.28 -27.45
N PRO A 144 10.16 -27.35 -28.69
CA PRO A 144 10.78 -28.56 -29.19
C PRO A 144 12.06 -28.81 -28.39
N ASP A 145 12.13 -29.96 -27.73
CA ASP A 145 13.40 -30.57 -27.35
C ASP A 145 14.21 -30.73 -28.64
N SER A 146 15.13 -29.81 -28.83
CA SER A 146 16.14 -29.88 -29.87
C SER A 146 17.21 -30.84 -29.39
N ALA A 147 17.02 -32.15 -29.59
CA ALA A 147 18.12 -33.12 -29.67
C ALA A 147 17.67 -34.49 -30.17
N THR A 148 18.03 -34.76 -31.43
CA THR A 148 18.60 -36.03 -31.94
C THR A 148 17.81 -37.32 -31.74
N GLY A 149 17.02 -37.68 -32.76
CA GLY A 149 16.64 -39.06 -33.03
C GLY A 149 17.06 -39.41 -34.46
N ASP A 150 18.09 -40.23 -34.58
CA ASP A 150 18.67 -40.71 -35.82
C ASP A 150 17.65 -41.36 -36.76
N VAL A 151 17.85 -41.07 -38.04
CA VAL A 151 17.17 -41.64 -39.20
C VAL A 151 17.86 -42.96 -39.57
N PRO A 152 17.15 -44.09 -39.76
CA PRO A 152 17.65 -45.19 -40.56
C PRO A 152 17.52 -44.89 -42.07
#